data_AF-A0A816H4E5-F1
#
_entry.id   AF-A0A816H4E5-F1
#
_cell.length_a   1.000
_cell.length_b   1.000
_cell.length_c   1.000
_cell.angle_alpha   90.00
_cell.angle_beta   90.00
_cell.angle_gamma   90.00
#
_symmetry.space_group_name_H-M   'P 1'
#
loop_
_entity.id
_entity.type
_entity.pdbx_description
1 polymer ?
#
loop_
_entity_poly.entity_id
_entity_poly.type
_entity_poly.pdbx_seq_one_letter_code
_entity_poly.pdbx_strand_id
1 'polypeptide(L)'
;IQEETLRFQTFKQTLLTVVKTNILQLSYEAELNAYADFTNSEFDSQKKGLIPSSQKRNHFNDDEQIEQLLFELRNIEKQQYMFDKSEREEELEEREQIYKRSLPLQRRG
;
A
#
# COMPACT_ATOMS: atom_id res chain seq x y z
N ILE A 1 -12.88 15.45 -13.81
CA ILE A 1 -13.29 14.07 -13.44
C ILE A 1 -12.13 13.07 -13.57
N GLN A 2 -11.52 12.87 -14.75
CA GLN A 2 -10.45 11.86 -14.90
C GLN A 2 -9.15 12.24 -14.16
N GLU A 3 -8.67 13.47 -14.30
CA GLU A 3 -7.46 13.94 -13.62
C GLU A 3 -7.60 13.94 -12.09
N GLU A 4 -8.72 14.44 -11.59
CA GLU A 4 -9.04 14.46 -10.16
C GLU A 4 -9.06 13.05 -9.56
N THR A 5 -9.60 12.07 -10.29
CA THR A 5 -9.62 10.67 -9.84
C THR A 5 -8.19 10.10 -9.78
N LEU A 6 -7.36 10.40 -10.79
CA LEU A 6 -5.96 9.96 -10.82
C LEU A 6 -5.15 10.60 -9.69
N ARG A 7 -5.28 11.91 -9.49
CA ARG A 7 -4.61 12.67 -8.41
C ARG A 7 -5.02 12.16 -7.03
N PHE A 8 -6.30 11.84 -6.85
CA PHE A 8 -6.79 11.26 -5.60
C PHE A 8 -6.24 9.85 -5.35
N GLN A 9 -6.07 9.04 -6.40
CA GLN A 9 -5.41 7.73 -6.27
C GLN A 9 -3.93 7.88 -5.89
N THR A 10 -3.21 8.80 -6.53
CA THR A 10 -1.82 9.12 -6.17
C THR A 10 -1.71 9.58 -4.73
N PHE A 11 -2.58 10.49 -4.31
CA PHE A 11 -2.62 10.99 -2.93
C PHE A 11 -2.83 9.88 -1.90
N LYS A 12 -3.74 8.93 -2.15
CA LYS A 12 -3.94 7.77 -1.26
C LYS A 12 -2.66 6.94 -1.11
N GLN A 13 -1.95 6.72 -2.21
CA GLN A 13 -0.71 5.95 -2.20
C GLN A 13 0.39 6.68 -1.40
N THR A 14 0.50 8.00 -1.57
CA THR A 14 1.45 8.82 -0.83
C THR A 14 1.13 8.83 0.66
N LEU A 15 -0.15 8.98 1.03
CA LEU A 15 -0.60 8.90 2.43
C LEU A 15 -0.23 7.57 3.08
N LEU A 16 -0.46 6.44 2.38
CA LEU A 16 -0.07 5.13 2.88
C LEU A 16 1.44 5.03 3.10
N THR A 17 2.23 5.60 2.19
CA THR A 17 3.69 5.62 2.28
C THR A 17 4.16 6.44 3.49
N VAL A 18 3.56 7.61 3.70
CA VAL A 18 3.85 8.49 4.86
C VAL A 18 3.57 7.75 6.17
N VAL A 19 2.39 7.15 6.30
CA VAL A 19 2.01 6.40 7.52
C VAL A 19 2.96 5.22 7.75
N LYS A 20 3.24 4.43 6.70
CA LYS A 20 4.18 3.30 6.78
C LYS A 20 5.58 3.76 7.22
N THR A 21 6.07 4.88 6.69
CA THR A 21 7.40 5.42 7.01
C THR A 21 7.47 5.88 8.47
N ASN A 22 6.44 6.56 8.97
CA ASN A 22 6.44 7.07 10.35
C ASN A 22 6.29 5.95 11.38
N ILE A 23 5.67 4.83 11.03
CA ILE A 23 5.64 3.63 11.89
C ILE A 23 7.05 3.07 12.13
N LEU A 24 7.97 3.22 11.17
CA LEU A 24 9.34 2.72 11.29
C LEU A 24 10.22 3.54 12.26
N GLN A 25 9.70 4.66 12.82
CA GLN A 25 10.40 5.49 13.82
C GLN A 25 11.83 5.86 13.39
N LEU A 26 11.99 6.26 12.14
CA LEU A 26 13.27 6.74 11.61
C LEU A 26 13.65 8.07 12.28
N SER A 27 14.88 8.55 12.02
CA SER A 27 15.34 9.84 12.53
C SER A 27 14.63 11.05 11.90
N TYR A 28 13.69 10.80 10.99
CA TYR A 28 12.88 11.80 10.30
C TYR A 28 11.42 11.33 10.23
N GLU A 29 10.52 12.30 10.13
CA GLU A 29 9.10 12.05 9.88
C GLU A 29 8.76 12.45 8.46
N ALA A 30 7.95 11.62 7.79
CA ALA A 30 7.33 11.93 6.53
C ALA A 30 6.01 12.69 6.80
N GLU A 31 5.72 13.70 5.97
CA GLU A 31 4.49 14.49 6.05
C GLU A 31 3.89 14.66 4.66
N LEU A 32 2.56 14.83 4.60
CA LEU A 32 1.88 15.22 3.37
C LEU A 32 2.20 16.69 3.07
N ASN A 33 2.81 16.93 1.92
CA ASN A 33 3.20 18.27 1.47
C ASN A 33 2.52 18.63 0.14
N ALA A 34 2.94 19.75 -0.46
CA ALA A 34 2.41 20.24 -1.73
C ALA A 34 2.65 19.31 -2.94
N TYR A 35 3.40 18.22 -2.76
CA TYR A 35 3.69 17.21 -3.78
C TYR A 35 2.99 15.88 -3.50
N ALA A 36 2.06 15.83 -2.54
CA ALA A 36 1.42 14.59 -2.12
C ALA A 36 0.59 13.91 -3.23
N ASP A 37 0.15 14.67 -4.21
CA ASP A 37 -0.62 14.23 -5.37
C ASP A 37 0.26 13.93 -6.61
N PHE A 38 1.59 13.97 -6.45
CA PHE A 38 2.55 13.74 -7.53
C PHE A 38 3.10 12.32 -7.45
N THR A 39 3.29 11.70 -8.61
CA THR A 39 4.13 10.51 -8.75
C THR A 39 5.60 10.91 -8.71
N ASN A 40 6.49 9.97 -8.34
CA ASN A 40 7.94 10.24 -8.34
C ASN A 40 8.45 10.70 -9.72
N SER A 41 7.91 10.14 -10.81
CA SER A 41 8.22 10.57 -12.18
C SER A 41 7.85 12.03 -12.44
N GLU A 42 6.68 12.46 -11.97
CA GLU A 42 6.23 13.85 -12.10
C GLU A 42 7.10 14.79 -11.26
N PHE A 43 7.41 14.41 -10.02
CA PHE A 43 8.31 15.17 -9.15
C PHE A 43 9.70 15.32 -9.77
N ASP A 44 10.29 14.23 -10.27
CA ASP A 44 11.60 14.22 -10.92
C ASP A 44 11.61 15.05 -12.21
N SER A 45 10.52 15.01 -12.98
CA SER A 45 10.39 15.80 -14.20
C SER A 45 10.39 17.31 -13.91
N GLN A 46 9.85 17.73 -12.76
CA GLN A 46 9.87 19.14 -12.33
C GLN A 46 11.21 19.55 -11.70
N LYS A 47 12.00 18.60 -11.18
CA LYS A 47 13.32 18.86 -10.59
C LYS A 47 14.49 18.70 -11.58
N LYS A 48 14.23 18.37 -12.85
CA LYS A 48 15.21 18.41 -13.95
C LYS A 48 15.68 19.86 -14.21
N GLY A 49 16.60 20.33 -13.38
CA GLY A 49 17.20 21.66 -13.52
C GLY A 49 18.18 22.05 -12.42
N LEU A 50 18.18 21.37 -11.26
CA LEU A 50 19.01 21.79 -10.13
C LEU A 50 20.44 21.22 -10.10
N ILE A 51 20.76 20.19 -10.91
CA ILE A 51 22.09 19.57 -10.92
C ILE A 51 22.70 19.70 -12.34
N PRO A 52 23.81 20.45 -12.51
CA PRO A 52 24.56 20.43 -13.76
C PRO A 52 25.00 18.99 -14.08
N SER A 53 24.84 18.57 -15.33
CA SER A 53 25.19 17.22 -15.82
C SER A 53 26.65 16.80 -15.58
N SER A 54 27.51 17.71 -15.11
CA SER A 54 28.91 17.52 -14.78
C SER A 54 29.19 17.05 -13.35
N GLN A 55 28.23 17.16 -12.42
CA GLN A 55 28.35 16.55 -11.09
C GLN A 55 27.80 15.13 -11.16
N LYS A 56 28.70 14.13 -11.12
CA LYS A 56 28.30 12.75 -10.85
C LYS A 56 27.45 12.78 -9.59
N ARG A 57 26.19 12.33 -9.69
CA ARG A 57 25.42 11.98 -8.50
C ARG A 57 26.30 10.97 -7.77
N ASN A 58 26.70 11.28 -6.53
CA ASN A 58 27.20 10.24 -5.66
C ASN A 58 26.09 9.19 -5.64
N HIS A 59 26.35 7.99 -6.16
CA HIS A 59 25.46 6.86 -5.93
C HIS A 59 25.44 6.68 -4.42
N PHE A 60 24.41 7.23 -3.77
CA PHE A 60 24.12 6.89 -2.40
C PHE A 60 23.77 5.41 -2.41
N ASN A 61 24.41 4.65 -1.52
CA ASN A 61 24.38 3.19 -1.44
C ASN A 61 23.02 2.67 -0.90
N ASP A 62 21.95 3.44 -1.08
CA ASP A 62 20.65 3.26 -0.44
C ASP A 62 19.73 2.36 -1.28
N ASP A 63 20.12 2.03 -2.52
CA ASP A 63 19.36 1.13 -3.40
C ASP A 63 19.13 -0.24 -2.74
N GLU A 64 20.08 -0.74 -1.94
CA GLU A 64 19.94 -2.02 -1.23
C GLU A 64 18.97 -1.93 -0.04
N GLN A 65 18.93 -0.79 0.65
CA GLN A 65 17.97 -0.53 1.74
C GLN A 65 16.56 -0.31 1.18
N ILE A 66 16.43 0.39 0.05
CA ILE A 66 15.16 0.60 -0.64
C ILE A 66 14.60 -0.75 -1.13
N GLU A 67 15.44 -1.62 -1.71
CA GLU A 67 15.02 -2.96 -2.14
C GLU A 67 14.57 -3.83 -0.94
N GLN A 68 15.24 -3.74 0.20
CA GLN A 68 14.79 -4.41 1.44
C GLN A 68 13.43 -3.88 1.93
N LEU A 69 13.25 -2.56 1.95
CA LEU A 69 11.98 -1.92 2.30
C LEU A 69 10.85 -2.33 1.35
N LEU A 70 11.10 -2.34 0.04
CA LEU A 70 10.13 -2.78 -0.96
C LEU A 70 9.77 -4.27 -0.81
N PHE A 71 10.73 -5.10 -0.44
CA PHE A 71 10.51 -6.51 -0.15
C PHE A 71 9.63 -6.72 1.09
N GLU A 72 9.91 -6.00 2.18
CA GLU A 72 9.10 -6.04 3.41
C GLU A 72 7.67 -5.55 3.16
N LEU A 73 7.50 -4.44 2.43
CA LEU A 73 6.18 -3.92 2.07
C LEU A 73 5.35 -4.94 1.28
N ARG A 74 5.98 -5.66 0.33
CA ARG A 74 5.31 -6.71 -0.45
C ARG A 74 4.88 -7.89 0.43
N ASN A 75 5.66 -8.23 1.46
CA ASN A 75 5.30 -9.30 2.39
C ASN A 75 4.13 -8.90 3.30
N ILE A 76 4.11 -7.64 3.76
CA ILE A 76 2.98 -7.10 4.54
C ILE A 76 1.70 -7.11 3.71
N GLU A 77 1.74 -6.70 2.44
CA GLU A 77 0.56 -6.73 1.56
C GLU A 77 0.04 -8.15 1.33
N LYS A 78 0.94 -9.14 1.19
CA LYS A 78 0.55 -10.55 1.11
C LYS A 78 -0.09 -11.06 2.40
N GLN A 79 0.45 -10.68 3.56
CA GLN A 79 -0.11 -11.07 4.86
C GLN A 79 -1.52 -10.50 5.03
N GLN A 80 -1.72 -9.23 4.70
CA GLN A 80 -3.03 -8.58 4.72
C GLN A 80 -4.03 -9.28 3.79
N TYR A 81 -3.62 -9.60 2.56
CA TYR A 81 -4.48 -10.33 1.62
C TYR A 81 -4.89 -11.72 2.15
N MET A 82 -3.96 -12.44 2.79
CA MET A 82 -4.25 -13.75 3.37
C MET A 82 -5.20 -13.63 4.57
N PHE A 83 -5.03 -12.61 5.40
CA PHE A 83 -5.93 -12.32 6.52
C PHE A 83 -7.36 -11.99 6.06
N ASP A 84 -7.50 -11.07 5.11
CA ASP A 84 -8.80 -10.70 4.51
C ASP A 84 -9.46 -11.87 3.77
N LYS A 85 -8.66 -12.84 3.31
CA LYS A 85 -9.17 -14.07 2.70
C LYS A 85 -9.68 -15.04 3.77
N SER A 86 -8.95 -15.22 4.88
CA SER A 86 -9.39 -16.08 5.98
C SER A 86 -10.66 -15.57 6.65
N GLU A 87 -10.80 -14.26 6.90
CA GLU A 87 -12.03 -13.71 7.48
C GLU A 87 -13.25 -13.99 6.59
N ARG A 88 -13.09 -13.87 5.27
CA ARG A 88 -14.17 -14.20 4.32
C ARG A 88 -14.52 -15.68 4.28
N GLU A 89 -13.53 -16.57 4.43
CA GLU A 89 -13.77 -18.01 4.51
C GLU A 89 -14.51 -18.38 5.81
N GLU A 90 -14.14 -17.77 6.94
CA GLU A 90 -14.79 -17.98 8.23
C GLU A 90 -16.25 -17.48 8.24
N GLU A 91 -16.52 -16.30 7.67
CA GLU A 91 -17.90 -15.79 7.49
C GLU A 91 -18.76 -16.71 6.62
N LEU A 92 -18.17 -17.31 5.58
CA LEU A 92 -18.86 -18.25 4.70
C LEU A 92 -19.20 -19.55 5.43
N GLU A 93 -18.27 -20.07 6.24
CA GLU A 93 -18.50 -21.26 7.06
C GLU A 93 -19.59 -21.04 8.11
N GLU A 94 -19.57 -19.89 8.81
CA GLU A 94 -20.64 -19.54 9.75
C GLU A 94 -22.01 -19.46 9.07
N ARG A 95 -22.09 -18.82 7.90
CA ARG A 95 -23.32 -18.76 7.11
C ARG A 95 -23.80 -20.14 6.69
N GLU A 96 -22.89 -21.03 6.30
CA GLU A 96 -23.22 -22.39 5.91
C GLU A 96 -23.70 -23.23 7.11
N GLN A 97 -23.10 -23.05 8.29
CA GLN A 97 -23.56 -23.69 9.53
C GLN A 97 -24.93 -23.21 9.96
N ILE A 98 -25.20 -21.90 9.87
CA ILE A 98 -26.52 -21.32 10.14
C ILE A 98 -27.55 -21.91 9.17
N TYR A 99 -27.22 -21.97 7.87
CA TYR A 99 -28.08 -22.56 6.86
C TYR A 99 -28.40 -24.02 7.18
N LYS A 100 -27.39 -24.85 7.47
CA LYS A 100 -27.56 -26.28 7.85
C LYS A 100 -28.42 -26.47 9.10
N ARG A 101 -28.30 -25.58 10.10
CA ARG A 101 -29.12 -25.62 11.32
C ARG A 101 -30.57 -25.16 11.10
N SER A 102 -30.79 -24.29 10.12
CA SER A 102 -32.12 -23.76 9.77
C SER A 102 -32.94 -24.65 8.83
N LEU A 103 -32.32 -25.68 8.23
CA LEU A 103 -33.03 -26.63 7.37
C LEU A 103 -34.00 -27.47 8.22
N PRO A 104 -35.30 -27.50 7.88
CA PRO A 104 -36.27 -28.32 8.59
C PRO A 104 -35.90 -29.79 8.44
N LEU A 105 -35.85 -30.52 9.56
CA LEU A 105 -35.71 -31.98 9.59
C LEU A 105 -36.82 -32.58 8.73
N GLN A 106 -36.52 -32.95 7.50
CA GLN A 106 -37.38 -33.83 6.71
C GLN A 106 -37.40 -35.17 7.45
N ARG A 107 -38.45 -35.37 8.26
CA ARG A 107 -38.76 -36.66 8.86
C ARG A 107 -38.92 -37.65 7.71
N ARG A 108 -37.96 -38.56 7.58
CA ARG A 108 -38.07 -39.73 6.70
C ARG A 108 -39.34 -40.49 7.09
N GLY A 109 -40.30 -40.54 6.18
CA GLY A 109 -41.36 -41.56 6.15
C GLY A 109 -40.83 -42.86 5.60
#